data_AF-A0A4P5P4Y6-F1
#
_entry.id   AF-A0A4P5P4Y6-F1
#
_cell.length_a   1.000
_cell.length_b   1.000
_cell.length_c   1.000
_cell.angle_alpha   90.00
_cell.angle_beta   90.00
_cell.angle_gamma   90.00
#
_symmetry.space_group_name_H-M   'P 1'
#
loop_
_entity.id
_entity.type
_entity.pdbx_description
1 polymer ?
#
loop_
_entity_poly.entity_id
_entity_poly.type
_entity_poly.pdbx_seq_one_letter_code
_entity_poly.pdbx_strand_id
1 'polypeptide(L)'
;MIKGTYKLIDAIDQRTTVNVAKRLNGVVHYGHLPLLPGKVYELEDDELFLNSLKSLSVTKDSTKPLIEKLESYGVDFKEGSRTCCGGRVTKTVTYNIIEVNQSEDT
;
A
#
# COMPACT_ATOMS: atom_id res chain seq x y z
N MET A 1 -7.47 -5.14 -21.10
CA MET A 1 -6.24 -5.75 -20.59
C MET A 1 -5.61 -4.74 -19.66
N ILE A 2 -5.50 -5.05 -18.38
CA ILE A 2 -4.83 -4.20 -17.42
C ILE A 2 -3.34 -4.31 -17.70
N LYS A 3 -2.72 -3.18 -18.03
CA LYS A 3 -1.27 -3.06 -18.14
C LYS A 3 -0.79 -1.96 -17.21
N GLY A 4 0.39 -2.16 -16.66
CA GLY A 4 1.00 -1.19 -15.77
C GLY A 4 1.93 -1.87 -14.78
N THR A 5 2.31 -1.09 -13.78
CA THR A 5 3.29 -1.50 -12.78
C THR A 5 2.82 -1.14 -11.38
N TYR A 6 3.41 -1.82 -10.41
CA TYR A 6 3.26 -1.45 -9.01
C TYR A 6 4.59 -1.62 -8.27
N LYS A 7 4.76 -0.85 -7.20
CA LYS A 7 5.91 -0.91 -6.30
C LYS A 7 5.51 -0.52 -4.88
N LEU A 8 6.36 -0.82 -3.91
CA LEU A 8 6.28 -0.14 -2.60
C LEU A 8 6.54 1.35 -2.80
N ILE A 9 5.83 2.19 -2.05
CA ILE A 9 6.14 3.63 -2.02
C ILE A 9 7.59 3.85 -1.58
N ASP A 10 8.23 4.89 -2.10
CA ASP A 10 9.67 5.14 -1.87
C ASP A 10 9.99 5.47 -0.41
N ALA A 11 8.99 5.85 0.40
CA ALA A 11 9.13 6.01 1.83
C ALA A 11 9.35 4.68 2.60
N ILE A 12 9.17 3.51 1.98
CA ILE A 12 9.39 2.19 2.59
C ILE A 12 10.74 1.63 2.13
N ASP A 13 11.66 1.50 3.08
CA ASP A 13 13.06 1.06 2.88
C ASP A 13 13.30 -0.40 3.32
N GLN A 14 12.25 -1.11 3.73
CA GLN A 14 12.32 -2.49 4.18
C GLN A 14 11.42 -3.41 3.36
N ARG A 15 11.87 -4.66 3.21
CA ARG A 15 11.07 -5.73 2.60
C ARG A 15 9.73 -5.83 3.33
N THR A 16 8.65 -5.73 2.56
CA THR A 16 7.28 -5.73 3.10
C THR A 16 6.47 -6.81 2.42
N THR A 17 5.84 -7.67 3.22
CA THR A 17 4.88 -8.66 2.72
C THR A 17 3.48 -8.08 2.82
N VAL A 18 2.77 -8.06 1.69
CA VAL A 18 1.40 -7.57 1.63
C VAL A 18 0.42 -8.70 1.33
N ASN A 19 -0.81 -8.55 1.81
CA ASN A 19 -1.89 -9.49 1.53
C ASN A 19 -2.60 -9.04 0.26
N VAL A 20 -2.75 -9.95 -0.70
CA VAL A 20 -3.40 -9.68 -1.98
C VAL A 20 -4.50 -10.69 -2.24
N ALA A 21 -5.48 -10.31 -3.04
CA ALA A 21 -6.54 -11.19 -3.50
C ALA A 21 -6.52 -11.23 -5.03
N LYS A 22 -6.63 -12.42 -5.62
CA LYS A 22 -6.68 -12.58 -7.08
C LYS A 22 -7.64 -13.69 -7.49
N ARG A 23 -8.15 -13.63 -8.71
CA ARG A 23 -9.06 -14.61 -9.30
C ARG A 23 -8.27 -15.61 -10.14
N LEU A 24 -8.25 -16.86 -9.72
CA LEU A 24 -7.65 -17.96 -10.49
C LEU A 24 -8.76 -18.96 -10.83
N ASN A 25 -8.93 -19.26 -12.12
CA ASN A 25 -9.95 -20.21 -12.60
C ASN A 25 -11.37 -19.94 -12.06
N GLY A 26 -11.75 -18.67 -11.92
CA GLY A 26 -13.06 -18.26 -11.39
C GLY A 26 -13.18 -18.25 -9.86
N VAL A 27 -12.14 -18.68 -9.13
CA VAL A 27 -12.12 -18.73 -7.65
C VAL A 27 -11.25 -17.60 -7.10
N VAL A 28 -11.68 -17.00 -5.99
CA VAL A 28 -10.89 -15.98 -5.27
C VAL A 28 -9.84 -16.65 -4.40
N HIS A 29 -8.57 -16.30 -4.62
CA HIS A 29 -7.42 -16.73 -3.85
C HIS A 29 -6.83 -15.56 -3.08
N TYR A 30 -6.61 -15.75 -1.79
CA TYR A 30 -5.87 -14.81 -0.94
C TYR A 30 -4.44 -15.30 -0.78
N GLY A 31 -3.48 -14.40 -0.90
CA GLY A 31 -2.07 -14.73 -0.86
C GLY A 31 -1.21 -13.66 -0.22
N HIS A 32 0.04 -14.02 0.00
CA HIS A 32 1.07 -13.13 0.53
C HIS A 32 2.06 -12.81 -0.58
N LEU A 33 2.30 -11.52 -0.81
CA LEU A 33 3.20 -11.04 -1.84
C LEU A 33 4.36 -10.28 -1.19
N PRO A 34 5.60 -10.81 -1.24
CA PRO A 34 6.76 -10.11 -0.72
C PRO A 34 7.26 -9.07 -1.74
N LEU A 35 7.33 -7.81 -1.31
CA LEU A 35 7.82 -6.71 -2.12
C LEU A 35 9.15 -6.19 -1.57
N LEU A 36 10.05 -5.88 -2.48
CA LEU A 36 11.35 -5.29 -2.19
C LEU A 36 11.31 -3.76 -2.41
N PRO A 37 11.95 -2.97 -1.53
CA PRO A 37 12.10 -1.53 -1.73
C PRO A 37 12.74 -1.20 -3.09
N GLY A 38 12.22 -0.19 -3.77
CA GLY A 38 12.73 0.28 -5.06
C GLY A 38 12.54 -0.68 -6.25
N LYS A 39 11.96 -1.87 -6.04
CA LYS A 39 11.69 -2.82 -7.13
C LYS A 39 10.31 -2.57 -7.73
N VAL A 40 10.27 -2.50 -9.05
CA VAL A 40 9.04 -2.37 -9.85
C VAL A 40 8.59 -3.75 -10.32
N TYR A 41 7.29 -4.01 -10.24
CA TYR A 41 6.65 -5.26 -10.64
C TYR A 41 5.56 -4.96 -11.68
N GLU A 42 5.31 -5.92 -12.57
CA GLU A 42 4.25 -5.81 -13.59
C GLU A 42 2.90 -6.23 -13.02
N LEU A 43 1.84 -5.50 -13.36
CA LEU A 43 0.47 -5.86 -12.99
C LEU A 43 0.02 -7.14 -13.73
N GLU A 44 -0.63 -8.04 -13.00
CA GLU A 44 -1.38 -9.15 -13.59
C GLU A 44 -2.69 -8.61 -14.21
N ASP A 45 -3.19 -9.23 -15.28
CA ASP A 45 -4.49 -8.88 -15.91
C ASP A 45 -5.67 -9.38 -15.06
N ASP A 46 -5.79 -8.83 -13.85
CA ASP A 46 -6.81 -9.19 -12.87
C ASP A 46 -7.25 -7.95 -12.07
N GLU A 47 -8.52 -7.57 -12.24
CA GLU A 47 -9.14 -6.44 -11.53
C GLU A 47 -9.18 -6.63 -10.02
N LEU A 48 -9.35 -7.87 -9.52
CA LEU A 48 -9.37 -8.14 -8.10
C LEU A 48 -7.98 -7.92 -7.50
N PHE A 49 -6.95 -8.34 -8.22
CA PHE A 49 -5.56 -8.09 -7.85
C PHE A 49 -5.26 -6.60 -7.77
N LEU A 50 -5.61 -5.85 -8.83
CA LEU A 50 -5.44 -4.40 -8.87
C LEU A 50 -6.15 -3.69 -7.71
N ASN A 51 -7.40 -4.04 -7.44
CA ASN A 51 -8.18 -3.45 -6.36
C ASN A 51 -7.62 -3.81 -4.98
N SER A 52 -7.12 -5.04 -4.83
CA SER A 52 -6.44 -5.45 -3.59
C SER A 52 -5.19 -4.61 -3.35
N LEU A 53 -4.38 -4.34 -4.39
CA LEU A 53 -3.19 -3.49 -4.26
C LEU A 53 -3.55 -2.04 -3.90
N LYS A 54 -4.52 -1.43 -4.59
CA LYS A 54 -4.94 -0.03 -4.36
C LYS A 54 -5.56 0.21 -2.98
N SER A 55 -6.14 -0.82 -2.37
CA SER A 55 -6.76 -0.71 -1.05
C SER A 55 -5.79 -0.95 0.12
N LEU A 56 -4.55 -1.36 -0.17
CA LEU A 56 -3.54 -1.60 0.85
C LEU A 56 -3.07 -0.29 1.48
N SER A 57 -3.56 -0.06 2.70
CA SER A 57 -3.15 1.02 3.56
C SER A 57 -2.67 0.49 4.90
N VAL A 58 -1.82 1.26 5.56
CA VAL A 58 -1.38 1.00 6.93
C VAL A 58 -1.65 2.21 7.79
N THR A 59 -1.98 1.94 9.05
CA THR A 59 -2.13 2.97 10.07
C THR A 59 -0.98 2.86 11.05
N LYS A 60 -0.27 3.97 11.26
CA LYS A 60 0.88 4.08 12.16
C LYS A 60 0.66 5.22 13.14
N ASP A 61 1.36 5.18 14.26
CA ASP A 61 1.39 6.33 15.18
C ASP A 61 2.05 7.52 14.49
N SER A 62 1.43 8.69 14.62
CA SER A 62 1.96 9.92 14.05
C SER A 62 3.20 10.32 14.85
N THR A 63 4.36 10.21 14.20
CA THR A 63 5.65 10.65 14.74
C THR A 63 6.26 11.64 13.77
N LYS A 64 6.94 12.65 14.28
CA LYS A 64 7.59 13.68 13.44
C LYS A 64 8.48 13.07 12.33
N PRO A 65 9.35 12.07 12.59
CA PRO A 65 10.16 11.47 11.54
C PRO A 65 9.35 10.77 10.45
N LEU A 66 8.20 10.17 10.80
CA LEU A 66 7.34 9.52 9.81
C LEU A 66 6.66 10.55 8.91
N ILE A 67 6.13 11.64 9.49
CA ILE A 67 5.49 12.71 8.72
C ILE A 67 6.49 13.34 7.75
N GLU A 68 7.66 13.74 8.24
CA GLU A 68 8.71 14.33 7.40
C GLU A 68 9.15 13.37 6.29
N LYS A 69 9.23 12.06 6.57
CA LYS A 69 9.52 11.05 5.56
C LYS A 69 8.42 11.01 4.49
N LEU A 70 7.15 10.88 4.88
CA LEU A 70 6.03 10.82 3.93
C LEU A 70 5.96 12.08 3.06
N GLU A 71 6.11 13.27 3.67
CA GLU A 71 6.13 14.54 2.96
C GLU A 71 7.31 14.65 1.99
N SER A 72 8.52 14.25 2.38
CA SER A 72 9.71 14.32 1.52
C SER A 72 9.60 13.44 0.26
N TYR A 73 8.82 12.36 0.33
CA TYR A 73 8.52 11.49 -0.81
C TYR A 73 7.19 11.81 -1.50
N GLY A 74 6.51 12.89 -1.11
CA GLY A 74 5.22 13.30 -1.70
C GLY A 74 4.10 12.26 -1.50
N VAL A 75 4.14 11.50 -0.41
CA VAL A 75 3.16 10.46 -0.12
C VAL A 75 1.96 11.08 0.60
N ASP A 76 0.79 10.98 0.00
CA ASP A 76 -0.46 11.40 0.63
C ASP A 76 -0.82 10.52 1.83
N PHE A 77 -1.22 11.15 2.93
CA PHE A 77 -1.67 10.48 4.14
C PHE A 77 -2.85 11.19 4.78
N LYS A 78 -3.60 10.45 5.60
CA LYS A 78 -4.73 10.96 6.40
C LYS A 78 -4.35 10.93 7.87
N GLU A 79 -4.49 12.06 8.54
CA GLU A 79 -4.39 12.11 10.00
C GLU A 79 -5.65 11.56 10.66
N GLY A 80 -5.47 10.99 11.84
CA GLY A 80 -6.55 10.50 12.68
C GLY A 80 -6.12 10.32 14.12
N SER A 81 -6.97 9.65 14.89
CA SER A 81 -6.65 9.29 16.27
C SER A 81 -7.27 7.95 16.62
N ARG A 82 -6.57 7.18 17.44
CA ARG A 82 -7.08 5.93 18.01
C ARG A 82 -7.01 5.96 19.53
N THR A 83 -8.02 5.37 20.17
CA THR A 83 -7.99 5.12 21.61
C THR A 83 -7.25 3.82 21.86
N CYS A 84 -6.14 3.90 22.57
CA CYS A 84 -5.38 2.73 23.00
C CYS A 84 -5.96 2.17 24.29
N CYS A 85 -5.62 0.92 24.61
CA CYS A 85 -5.95 0.29 25.89
C CYS A 85 -5.52 1.21 27.05
N GLY A 86 -6.46 1.56 27.93
CA GLY A 86 -6.25 2.55 29.00
C GLY A 86 -6.77 3.96 28.71
N GLY A 87 -7.49 4.16 27.60
CA GLY A 87 -8.21 5.42 27.30
C GLY A 87 -7.32 6.53 26.74
N ARG A 88 -6.03 6.28 26.54
CA ARG A 88 -5.11 7.25 25.94
C ARG A 88 -5.39 7.38 24.45
N VAL A 89 -5.64 8.62 24.01
CA VAL A 89 -5.78 8.95 22.60
C VAL A 89 -4.40 9.17 21.98
N THR A 90 -4.10 8.45 20.91
CA THR A 90 -2.84 8.57 20.14
C THR A 90 -3.16 9.07 18.75
N LYS A 91 -2.42 10.09 18.27
CA LYS A 91 -2.53 10.55 16.89
C LYS A 91 -1.95 9.51 15.95
N THR A 92 -2.60 9.28 14.83
CA THR A 92 -2.19 8.29 13.84
C THR A 92 -2.18 8.90 12.45
N VAL A 93 -1.41 8.30 11.56
CA VAL A 93 -1.49 8.55 10.12
C VAL A 93 -1.77 7.27 9.37
N THR A 94 -2.61 7.38 8.35
CA THR A 94 -2.96 6.29 7.44
C THR A 94 -2.53 6.65 6.04
N TYR A 95 -1.77 5.78 5.39
CA TYR A 95 -1.25 6.00 4.04
C TYR A 95 -1.24 4.69 3.24
N ASN A 96 -1.30 4.80 1.92
CA ASN A 96 -1.18 3.66 1.01
C ASN A 96 0.28 3.23 0.92
N ILE A 97 0.53 1.92 0.92
CA ILE A 97 1.89 1.39 0.89
C ILE A 97 2.34 0.97 -0.51
N ILE A 98 1.41 0.88 -1.46
CA ILE A 98 1.66 0.52 -2.85
C ILE A 98 1.36 1.72 -3.74
N GLU A 99 2.30 2.02 -4.62
CA GLU A 99 2.09 2.90 -5.77
C GLU A 99 1.71 2.03 -6.97
N VAL A 100 0.65 2.41 -7.68
CA VAL A 100 0.15 1.69 -8.85
C VAL A 100 0.08 2.64 -10.04
N ASN A 101 0.83 2.34 -11.10
CA ASN A 101 0.88 3.12 -12.32
C ASN A 101 0.26 2.28 -13.45
N GLN A 102 -0.94 2.64 -13.89
CA GLN A 102 -1.61 1.98 -15.03
C GLN A 102 -1.16 2.65 -16.32
N SER A 103 -0.82 1.83 -17.32
CA SER A 103 -0.57 2.32 -18.67
C SER A 103 -1.93 2.45 -19.35
N GLU A 104 -2.43 3.67 -19.51
CA GLU A 104 -3.56 3.94 -20.39
C GLU A 104 -3.07 3.76 -21.84
N ASP A 105 -3.26 2.56 -22.42
CA ASP A 105 -3.20 2.38 -23.86
C ASP A 105 -4.34 3.23 -24.45
N THR A 106 -3.99 4.40 -25.02
CA THR A 106 -4.88 5.21 -25.86
C THR A 106 -4.94 4.63 -27.27
#